data_AF-A0A553AAH8-F1
#
_entry.id   AF-A0A553AAH8-F1
#
_cell.length_a   1.000
_cell.length_b   1.000
_cell.length_c   1.000
_cell.angle_alpha   90.00
_cell.angle_beta   90.00
_cell.angle_gamma   90.00
#
_symmetry.space_group_name_H-M   'P 1'
#
loop_
_entity.id
_entity.type
_entity.pdbx_description
1 polymer ?
#
loop_
_entity_poly.entity_id
_entity_poly.type
_entity_poly.pdbx_seq_one_letter_code
_entity_poly.pdbx_strand_id
1 'polypeptide(L)'
;MTHSSLTVVSSASALASAAAGGMMFVFSTFVMAGLDRAGPREAIAAMRGINAAAQTNAVFLLAYFGAALLAVATGVLAATGSSAPGRGWLLAGAALGVAGAIVTVAANVPLNDGLDAANATPDVWQSYLTSWTSWNHVRTVTSLAAAVVTMIGVVHQ
;
A
#
# COMPACT_ATOMS: atom_id res chain seq x y z
N MET A 1 18.14 26.96 9.45
CA MET A 1 16.78 26.39 9.43
C MET A 1 16.87 24.95 9.89
N THR A 2 16.62 24.66 11.16
CA THR A 2 16.50 23.28 11.65
C THR A 2 15.11 22.80 11.28
N HIS A 3 14.99 21.94 10.26
CA HIS A 3 13.72 21.27 9.99
C HIS A 3 13.36 20.41 11.22
N SER A 4 12.14 20.59 11.74
CA SER A 4 11.65 19.74 12.83
C SER A 4 11.68 18.29 12.36
N SER A 5 12.08 17.36 13.24
CA SER A 5 12.08 15.93 12.95
C SER A 5 10.71 15.44 12.46
N LEU A 6 9.63 16.05 12.95
CA LEU A 6 8.27 15.79 12.49
C LEU A 6 8.09 16.11 11.00
N THR A 7 8.57 17.27 10.53
CA THR A 7 8.47 17.70 9.13
C THR A 7 9.20 16.74 8.20
N VAL A 8 10.40 16.31 8.59
CA VAL A 8 11.20 15.37 7.80
C VAL A 8 10.51 14.01 7.69
N VAL A 9 10.08 13.44 8.82
CA VAL A 9 9.46 12.11 8.86
C VAL A 9 8.10 12.11 8.14
N SER A 10 7.28 13.13 8.33
CA SER A 10 5.98 13.24 7.66
C SER A 10 6.10 13.47 6.15
N SER A 11 7.08 14.25 5.70
CA SER A 11 7.37 14.41 4.26
C SER A 11 7.82 13.09 3.62
N ALA A 12 8.72 12.37 4.30
CA ALA A 12 9.14 11.04 3.85
C ALA A 12 7.97 10.04 3.83
N SER A 13 7.10 10.08 4.84
CA SER A 13 5.88 9.26 4.92
C SER A 13 4.93 9.54 3.75
N ALA A 14 4.71 10.82 3.41
CA ALA A 14 3.86 11.21 2.28
C ALA A 14 4.42 10.67 0.95
N LEU A 15 5.72 10.84 0.71
CA LEU A 15 6.38 10.34 -0.50
C LEU A 15 6.34 8.80 -0.60
N ALA A 16 6.64 8.11 0.49
CA ALA A 16 6.59 6.65 0.53
C ALA A 16 5.16 6.12 0.30
N SER A 17 4.15 6.78 0.87
CA SER A 17 2.74 6.44 0.66
C SER A 17 2.30 6.68 -0.78
N ALA A 18 2.77 7.76 -1.43
CA ALA A 18 2.51 8.02 -2.84
C ALA A 18 3.14 6.96 -3.74
N ALA A 19 4.38 6.55 -3.47
CA ALA A 19 5.05 5.49 -4.21
C ALA A 19 4.32 4.14 -4.06
N ALA A 20 3.93 3.77 -2.84
CA ALA A 20 3.15 2.56 -2.57
C ALA A 20 1.79 2.60 -3.29
N GLY A 21 1.07 3.73 -3.20
CA GLY A 21 -0.21 3.93 -3.89
C GLY A 21 -0.10 3.87 -5.41
N GLY A 22 0.93 4.48 -6.00
CA GLY A 22 1.18 4.45 -7.44
C GLY A 22 1.48 3.03 -7.97
N MET A 23 2.24 2.25 -7.21
CA MET A 23 2.48 0.84 -7.53
C MET A 23 1.18 0.03 -7.56
N MET A 24 0.33 0.17 -6.54
CA MET A 24 -0.97 -0.51 -6.49
C MET A 24 -1.90 -0.01 -7.59
N PHE A 25 -1.86 1.28 -7.92
CA PHE A 25 -2.67 1.89 -8.97
C PHE A 25 -2.42 1.23 -10.33
N VAL A 26 -1.17 0.91 -10.65
CA VAL A 26 -0.82 0.17 -11.88
C VAL A 26 -1.46 -1.22 -11.89
N PHE A 27 -1.48 -1.93 -10.76
CA PHE A 27 -2.19 -3.20 -10.63
C PHE A 27 -3.71 -3.07 -10.79
N SER A 28 -4.28 -2.03 -10.19
CA SER A 28 -5.70 -1.69 -10.26
C SER A 28 -6.17 -1.32 -11.67
N THR A 29 -5.28 -0.86 -12.55
CA THR A 29 -5.68 -0.26 -13.83
C THR A 29 -5.42 -1.16 -15.02
N PHE A 30 -4.20 -1.69 -15.16
CA PHE A 30 -3.83 -2.41 -16.38
C PHE A 30 -3.06 -3.70 -16.18
N VAL A 31 -2.38 -3.95 -15.05
CA VAL A 31 -1.66 -5.22 -14.87
C VAL A 31 -2.64 -6.38 -14.75
N MET A 32 -3.62 -6.30 -13.84
CA MET A 32 -4.60 -7.38 -13.65
C MET A 32 -5.43 -7.64 -14.92
N ALA A 33 -5.83 -6.57 -15.62
CA ALA A 33 -6.51 -6.67 -16.90
C ALA A 33 -5.62 -7.20 -18.04
N GLY A 34 -4.31 -6.98 -17.97
CA GLY A 34 -3.34 -7.55 -18.91
C GLY A 34 -3.13 -9.04 -18.67
N LEU A 35 -3.00 -9.44 -17.40
CA LEU A 35 -2.91 -10.85 -17.01
C LEU A 35 -4.17 -11.62 -17.43
N ASP A 36 -5.35 -11.06 -17.19
CA ASP A 36 -6.62 -11.71 -17.57
C ASP A 36 -6.69 -12.01 -19.08
N ARG A 37 -6.19 -11.09 -19.92
CA ARG A 37 -6.12 -11.28 -21.38
C ARG A 37 -5.17 -12.38 -21.82
N ALA A 38 -4.17 -12.74 -21.00
CA ALA A 38 -3.23 -13.80 -21.33
C ALA A 38 -3.83 -15.20 -21.22
N GLY A 39 -4.97 -15.33 -20.53
CA GLY A 39 -5.64 -16.60 -20.25
C GLY A 39 -5.44 -17.06 -18.80
N PRO A 40 -6.39 -17.81 -18.21
CA PRO A 40 -6.36 -18.11 -16.78
C PRO A 40 -5.12 -18.87 -16.30
N ARG A 41 -4.59 -19.80 -17.12
CA ARG A 41 -3.42 -20.62 -16.72
C ARG A 41 -2.16 -19.78 -16.68
N GLU A 42 -1.95 -18.98 -17.72
CA GLU A 42 -0.83 -18.06 -17.88
C GLU A 42 -0.89 -16.96 -16.82
N ALA A 43 -2.07 -16.41 -16.56
CA ALA A 43 -2.31 -15.40 -15.54
C ALA A 43 -1.98 -15.91 -14.14
N ILE A 44 -2.48 -17.10 -13.78
CA ILE A 44 -2.16 -17.73 -12.49
C ILE A 44 -0.65 -17.97 -12.38
N ALA A 45 -0.03 -18.59 -13.38
CA ALA A 45 1.40 -18.88 -13.34
C ALA A 45 2.24 -17.60 -13.16
N ALA A 46 1.92 -16.54 -13.91
CA ALA A 46 2.58 -15.25 -13.80
C ALA A 46 2.37 -14.61 -12.42
N MET A 47 1.14 -14.61 -11.91
CA MET A 47 0.82 -13.99 -10.62
C MET A 47 1.50 -14.72 -9.45
N ARG A 48 1.58 -16.05 -9.47
CA ARG A 48 2.37 -16.83 -8.49
C ARG A 48 3.84 -16.42 -8.51
N GLY A 49 4.42 -16.31 -9.71
CA GLY A 49 5.80 -15.84 -9.88
C GLY A 49 6.03 -14.43 -9.33
N ILE A 50 5.10 -13.50 -9.63
CA ILE A 50 5.12 -12.13 -9.09
C ILE A 50 5.04 -12.13 -7.57
N ASN A 51 4.12 -12.91 -6.99
CA ASN A 51 3.94 -13.01 -5.53
C ASN A 51 5.21 -13.56 -4.84
N ALA A 52 5.76 -14.65 -5.35
CA ALA A 52 6.99 -15.25 -4.82
C ALA A 52 8.19 -14.30 -4.91
N ALA A 53 8.33 -13.58 -6.03
CA ALA A 53 9.39 -12.58 -6.20
C ALA A 53 9.21 -11.40 -5.24
N ALA A 54 7.99 -10.93 -5.02
CA ALA A 54 7.69 -9.83 -4.10
C ALA A 54 7.96 -10.23 -2.64
N GLN A 55 7.55 -11.42 -2.21
CA GLN A 55 7.72 -11.92 -0.84
C GLN A 55 9.18 -12.17 -0.45
N THR A 56 10.05 -12.45 -1.42
CA THR A 56 11.48 -12.70 -1.17
C THR A 56 12.36 -11.46 -1.38
N ASN A 57 11.81 -10.38 -1.95
CA ASN A 57 12.56 -9.16 -2.21
C ASN A 57 12.57 -8.24 -0.99
N ALA A 58 13.63 -8.32 -0.19
CA ALA A 58 13.79 -7.50 1.02
C ALA A 58 13.74 -5.99 0.75
N VAL A 59 14.27 -5.52 -0.38
CA VAL A 59 14.24 -4.10 -0.75
C VAL A 59 12.82 -3.64 -1.01
N PHE A 60 12.03 -4.44 -1.73
CA PHE A 60 10.61 -4.19 -1.96
C PHE A 60 9.82 -4.19 -0.64
N LEU A 61 10.01 -5.20 0.21
CA LEU A 61 9.31 -5.30 1.50
C LEU A 61 9.64 -4.11 2.40
N LEU A 62 10.92 -3.72 2.46
CA LEU A 62 11.35 -2.55 3.22
C LEU A 62 10.75 -1.26 2.66
N ALA A 63 10.75 -1.07 1.34
CA ALA A 63 10.15 0.12 0.72
C ALA A 63 8.63 0.18 0.97
N TYR A 64 7.95 -0.95 0.82
CA TYR A 64 6.50 -1.06 0.93
C TYR A 64 6.02 -0.92 2.39
N PHE A 65 6.53 -1.75 3.30
CA PHE A 65 6.17 -1.66 4.72
C PHE A 65 6.84 -0.48 5.43
N GLY A 66 7.96 0.01 4.90
CA GLY A 66 8.58 1.26 5.36
C GLY A 66 7.66 2.47 5.24
N ALA A 67 6.78 2.52 4.22
CA ALA A 67 5.76 3.56 4.14
C ALA A 67 4.81 3.54 5.36
N ALA A 68 4.38 2.36 5.80
CA ALA A 68 3.54 2.20 6.98
C ALA A 68 4.31 2.50 8.28
N LEU A 69 5.58 2.11 8.38
CA LEU A 69 6.44 2.46 9.52
C LEU A 69 6.63 3.98 9.64
N LEU A 70 6.86 4.67 8.53
CA LEU A 70 6.95 6.13 8.49
C LEU A 70 5.61 6.79 8.86
N ALA A 71 4.48 6.20 8.45
CA ALA A 71 3.15 6.65 8.85
C ALA A 71 2.96 6.51 10.37
N VAL A 72 3.34 5.37 10.96
CA VAL A 72 3.32 5.17 12.42
C VAL A 72 4.20 6.19 13.12
N ALA A 73 5.44 6.38 12.66
CA ALA A 73 6.37 7.34 13.24
C ALA A 73 5.82 8.77 13.18
N THR A 74 5.21 9.15 12.05
CA THR A 74 4.52 10.44 11.89
C THR A 74 3.39 10.59 12.90
N GLY A 75 2.54 9.57 13.05
CA GLY A 75 1.44 9.58 14.00
C GLY A 75 1.92 9.69 15.45
N VAL A 76 2.96 8.94 15.84
CA VAL A 76 3.54 8.98 17.19
C VAL A 76 4.12 10.35 17.49
N LEU A 77 4.94 10.91 16.60
CA LEU A 77 5.54 12.24 16.78
C LEU A 77 4.48 13.34 16.84
N ALA A 78 3.45 13.26 15.99
CA ALA A 78 2.33 14.21 16.03
C ALA A 78 1.48 14.06 17.31
N ALA A 79 1.40 12.86 17.89
CA ALA A 79 0.62 12.60 19.10
C ALA A 79 1.33 13.05 20.39
N THR A 80 2.66 12.91 20.45
CA THR A 80 3.47 13.19 21.65
C THR A 80 4.09 14.58 21.65
N GLY A 81 4.20 15.23 20.49
CA GLY A 81 4.70 16.59 20.37
C GLY A 81 3.75 17.65 20.95
N SER A 82 4.27 18.86 21.14
CA SER A 82 3.48 20.04 21.48
C SER A 82 2.37 20.25 20.44
N SER A 83 1.20 20.72 20.89
CA SER A 83 0.09 21.02 19.98
C SER A 83 0.55 22.02 18.91
N ALA A 84 0.45 21.61 17.65
CA ALA A 84 0.79 22.41 16.50
C ALA A 84 -0.37 22.42 15.50
N PRO A 85 -0.53 23.49 14.71
CA PRO A 85 -1.34 23.46 13.50
C PRO A 85 -0.99 22.22 12.64
N GLY A 86 -1.97 21.68 11.91
CA GLY A 86 -1.73 20.50 11.05
C GLY A 86 -1.74 19.12 11.74
N ARG A 87 -1.68 19.04 13.08
CA ARG A 87 -1.65 17.77 13.84
C ARG A 87 -2.76 16.78 13.46
N GLY A 88 -4.00 17.25 13.33
CA GLY A 88 -5.14 16.40 12.98
C GLY A 88 -4.97 15.71 11.61
N TRP A 89 -4.43 16.43 10.63
CA TRP A 89 -4.12 15.89 9.31
C TRP A 89 -3.01 14.85 9.36
N LEU A 90 -1.95 15.07 10.14
CA LEU A 90 -0.86 14.10 10.28
C LEU A 90 -1.34 12.79 10.92
N LEU A 91 -2.21 12.86 11.92
CA LEU A 91 -2.81 11.67 12.55
C LEU A 91 -3.74 10.93 11.58
N ALA A 92 -4.56 11.64 10.81
CA ALA A 92 -5.43 11.05 9.80
C ALA A 92 -4.62 10.38 8.67
N GLY A 93 -3.57 11.05 8.18
CA GLY A 93 -2.66 10.52 7.18
C GLY A 93 -1.92 9.27 7.67
N ALA A 94 -1.45 9.30 8.93
CA ALA A 94 -0.84 8.14 9.58
C ALA A 94 -1.81 6.94 9.64
N ALA A 95 -3.06 7.17 10.06
CA ALA A 95 -4.07 6.12 10.13
C ALA A 95 -4.35 5.49 8.76
N LEU A 96 -4.48 6.31 7.71
CA LEU A 96 -4.68 5.84 6.33
C LEU A 96 -3.47 5.04 5.81
N GLY A 97 -2.25 5.49 6.10
CA GLY A 97 -1.02 4.79 5.70
C GLY A 97 -0.91 3.40 6.34
N VAL A 98 -1.27 3.28 7.62
CA VAL A 98 -1.33 2.00 8.33
C VAL A 98 -2.46 1.11 7.80
N ALA A 99 -3.63 1.69 7.50
CA ALA A 99 -4.77 0.93 6.95
C ALA A 99 -4.40 0.20 5.65
N GLY A 100 -3.62 0.82 4.76
CA GLY A 100 -3.14 0.18 3.53
C GLY A 100 -2.29 -1.08 3.80
N ALA A 101 -1.39 -1.02 4.79
CA ALA A 101 -0.61 -2.18 5.20
C ALA A 101 -1.47 -3.28 5.83
N ILE A 102 -2.47 -2.91 6.64
CA ILE A 102 -3.43 -3.87 7.22
C ILE A 102 -4.18 -4.60 6.11
N VAL A 103 -4.72 -3.89 5.11
CA VAL A 103 -5.42 -4.53 3.97
C VAL A 103 -4.48 -5.49 3.22
N THR A 104 -3.20 -5.15 3.12
CA THR A 104 -2.21 -6.02 2.49
C THR A 104 -2.09 -7.35 3.21
N VAL A 105 -1.86 -7.29 4.53
CA VAL A 105 -1.62 -8.49 5.36
C VAL A 105 -2.90 -9.28 5.58
N ALA A 106 -4.04 -8.61 5.74
CA ALA A 106 -5.31 -9.24 6.10
C ALA A 106 -6.15 -9.71 4.91
N ALA A 107 -5.93 -9.16 3.70
CA ALA A 107 -6.72 -9.52 2.51
C ALA A 107 -5.85 -9.98 1.34
N ASN A 108 -4.93 -9.15 0.85
CA ASN A 108 -4.19 -9.48 -0.37
C ASN A 108 -3.19 -10.65 -0.19
N VAL A 109 -2.49 -10.72 0.95
CA VAL A 109 -1.58 -11.84 1.25
C VAL A 109 -2.34 -13.17 1.34
N PRO A 110 -3.44 -13.30 2.12
CA PRO A 110 -4.24 -14.53 2.13
C PRO A 110 -4.78 -14.95 0.76
N LEU A 111 -5.19 -13.98 -0.07
CA LEU A 111 -5.61 -14.26 -1.45
C LEU A 111 -4.46 -14.82 -2.30
N ASN A 112 -3.25 -14.29 -2.13
CA ASN A 112 -2.05 -14.76 -2.83
C ASN A 112 -1.71 -16.19 -2.42
N ASP A 113 -1.70 -16.47 -1.11
CA ASP A 113 -1.40 -17.81 -0.58
C ASP A 113 -2.46 -18.83 -1.05
N GLY A 114 -3.73 -18.42 -1.10
CA GLY A 114 -4.81 -19.22 -1.66
C GLY A 114 -4.66 -19.50 -3.16
N LEU A 115 -4.22 -18.50 -3.94
CA LEU A 115 -3.92 -18.68 -5.36
C LEU A 115 -2.75 -19.65 -5.56
N ASP A 116 -1.72 -19.59 -4.73
CA ASP A 116 -0.55 -20.48 -4.80
C ASP A 116 -0.93 -21.94 -4.58
N ALA A 117 -1.88 -22.22 -3.67
CA ALA A 117 -2.32 -23.57 -3.34
C ALA A 117 -3.38 -24.16 -4.30
N ALA A 118 -4.07 -23.32 -5.09
CA ALA A 118 -5.21 -23.75 -5.90
C ALA A 118 -4.85 -24.49 -7.21
N ASN A 119 -5.84 -25.10 -7.86
CA ASN A 119 -5.67 -25.59 -9.23
C ASN A 119 -5.77 -24.43 -10.23
N ALA A 120 -5.02 -24.51 -11.35
CA ALA A 120 -5.03 -23.50 -12.40
C ALA A 120 -6.26 -23.64 -13.31
N THR A 121 -7.43 -23.25 -12.80
CA THR A 121 -8.72 -23.27 -13.52
C THR A 121 -9.25 -21.85 -13.78
N PRO A 122 -10.11 -21.66 -14.80
CA PRO A 122 -10.74 -20.38 -15.07
C PRO A 122 -11.50 -19.78 -13.88
N ASP A 123 -12.27 -20.59 -13.15
CA ASP A 123 -13.07 -20.11 -12.02
C ASP A 123 -12.22 -19.59 -10.86
N VAL A 124 -11.09 -20.25 -10.57
CA VAL A 124 -10.12 -19.81 -9.55
C VAL A 124 -9.55 -18.45 -9.94
N TRP A 125 -9.15 -18.29 -11.20
CA TRP A 125 -8.62 -17.02 -11.68
C TRP A 125 -9.64 -15.89 -11.58
N GLN A 126 -10.88 -16.09 -12.04
CA GLN A 126 -11.90 -15.03 -12.03
C GLN A 126 -12.29 -14.59 -10.61
N SER A 127 -12.39 -15.56 -9.68
CA SER A 127 -12.65 -15.27 -8.26
C SER A 127 -11.50 -14.48 -7.62
N TYR A 128 -10.25 -14.90 -7.88
CA TYR A 128 -9.06 -14.21 -7.41
C TYR A 128 -8.95 -12.81 -8.01
N LEU A 129 -9.07 -12.68 -9.34
CA LEU A 129 -8.99 -11.41 -10.07
C LEU A 129 -9.96 -10.38 -9.48
N THR A 130 -11.22 -10.75 -9.28
CA THR A 130 -12.24 -9.85 -8.75
C THR A 130 -11.93 -9.43 -7.31
N SER A 131 -11.68 -10.41 -6.44
CA SER A 131 -11.49 -10.16 -5.00
C SER A 131 -10.18 -9.41 -4.74
N TRP A 132 -9.09 -9.85 -5.35
CA TRP A 132 -7.77 -9.27 -5.18
C TRP A 132 -7.72 -7.83 -5.71
N THR A 133 -8.32 -7.57 -6.88
CA THR A 133 -8.35 -6.23 -7.47
C THR A 133 -9.19 -5.27 -6.62
N SER A 134 -10.32 -5.72 -6.08
CA SER A 134 -11.14 -4.92 -5.17
C SER A 134 -10.37 -4.48 -3.93
N TRP A 135 -9.67 -5.39 -3.25
CA TRP A 135 -8.82 -5.04 -2.11
C TRP A 135 -7.61 -4.20 -2.50
N ASN A 136 -7.08 -4.39 -3.71
CA ASN A 136 -5.99 -3.56 -4.23
C ASN A 136 -6.44 -2.12 -4.54
N HIS A 137 -7.69 -1.90 -4.94
CA HIS A 137 -8.28 -0.56 -5.03
C HIS A 137 -8.32 0.12 -3.67
N VAL A 138 -8.74 -0.59 -2.62
CA VAL A 138 -8.73 -0.05 -1.24
C VAL A 138 -7.32 0.38 -0.87
N ARG A 139 -6.32 -0.49 -1.08
CA ARG A 139 -4.90 -0.17 -0.80
C ARG A 139 -4.42 1.06 -1.58
N THR A 140 -4.80 1.16 -2.86
CA THR A 140 -4.45 2.29 -3.73
C THR A 140 -5.01 3.59 -3.14
N VAL A 141 -6.31 3.62 -2.86
CA VAL A 141 -7.01 4.81 -2.35
C VAL A 141 -6.48 5.19 -0.98
N THR A 142 -6.33 4.25 -0.05
CA THR A 142 -5.82 4.57 1.30
C THR A 142 -4.40 5.12 1.26
N SER A 143 -3.53 4.59 0.40
CA SER A 143 -2.13 5.02 0.31
C SER A 143 -1.99 6.39 -0.36
N LEU A 144 -2.73 6.64 -1.45
CA LEU A 144 -2.74 7.96 -2.09
C LEU A 144 -3.41 9.02 -1.21
N ALA A 145 -4.50 8.68 -0.52
CA ALA A 145 -5.13 9.56 0.45
C ALA A 145 -4.19 9.85 1.62
N ALA A 146 -3.49 8.85 2.15
CA ALA A 146 -2.47 9.04 3.19
C ALA A 146 -1.40 10.04 2.74
N ALA A 147 -0.92 9.94 1.50
CA ALA A 147 0.07 10.85 0.94
C ALA A 147 -0.45 12.30 0.91
N VAL A 148 -1.63 12.51 0.33
CA VAL A 148 -2.25 13.85 0.21
C VAL A 148 -2.53 14.45 1.59
N VAL A 149 -3.17 13.69 2.47
CA VAL A 149 -3.56 14.14 3.81
C VAL A 149 -2.33 14.45 4.67
N THR A 150 -1.29 13.61 4.61
CA THR A 150 -0.03 13.88 5.31
C THR A 150 0.65 15.13 4.76
N MET A 151 0.67 15.32 3.44
CA MET A 151 1.25 16.50 2.81
C MET A 151 0.52 17.78 3.23
N ILE A 152 -0.82 17.77 3.29
CA ILE A 152 -1.63 18.87 3.85
C ILE A 152 -1.20 19.16 5.29
N GLY A 153 -1.02 18.12 6.11
CA GLY A 153 -0.51 18.26 7.46
C GLY A 153 0.86 18.96 7.50
N VAL A 154 1.79 18.60 6.61
CA VAL A 154 3.13 19.20 6.49
C VAL A 154 3.08 20.68 6.17
N VAL A 155 2.26 21.11 5.20
CA VAL A 155 2.17 22.55 4.83
C VAL A 155 1.44 23.39 5.87
N HIS A 156 0.77 22.76 6.82
CA HIS A 156 0.08 23.42 7.94
C HIS A 156 0.79 23.23 9.29
N GLN A 157 2.04 22.73 9.34
CA GLN A 157 2.82 22.62 10.59
C GLN A 157 3.27 23.98 11.12
#